data_AF-A0A7X7V064-F1
#
_entry.id   AF-A0A7X7V064-F1
#
_cell.length_a   1.000
_cell.length_b   1.000
_cell.length_c   1.000
_cell.angle_alpha   90.00
_cell.angle_beta   90.00
_cell.angle_gamma   90.00
#
_symmetry.space_group_name_H-M   'P 1'
#
loop_
_entity.id
_entity.type
_entity.pdbx_description
1 polymer ?
#
loop_
_entity_poly.entity_id
_entity_poly.type
_entity_poly.pdbx_seq_one_letter_code
_entity_poly.pdbx_strand_id
1 'polypeptide(L)' 'MEKTKISLVPNGPIIVDGEFTVTGIDGKILDTKEKVYLCRCGQSSKKPFCDGTHKTCGFKD' A
#
# COMPACT_ATOMS: atom_id res chain seq x y z
N MET A 1 14.45 8.89 -15.97
CA MET A 1 13.28 8.53 -15.15
C MET A 1 13.67 7.29 -14.36
N GLU A 2 13.76 7.39 -13.03
CA GLU A 2 14.00 6.19 -12.21
C GLU A 2 12.76 5.28 -12.24
N LYS A 3 12.97 3.98 -12.18
CA LYS A 3 11.86 3.00 -12.20
C LYS A 3 11.09 3.07 -10.88
N THR A 4 9.76 2.92 -10.94
CA THR A 4 8.93 2.75 -9.75
C THR A 4 9.44 1.59 -8.90
N LYS A 5 9.75 1.88 -7.64
CA LYS A 5 10.29 0.93 -6.67
C LYS A 5 9.16 0.36 -5.82
N ILE A 6 9.09 -0.97 -5.76
CA ILE A 6 8.17 -1.69 -4.89
C ILE A 6 8.99 -2.42 -3.84
N SER A 7 8.72 -2.15 -2.55
CA SER A 7 9.44 -2.73 -1.42
C SER A 7 8.48 -3.42 -0.45
N LEU A 8 8.83 -4.62 -0.01
CA LEU A 8 8.10 -5.35 1.02
C LEU A 8 8.73 -5.05 2.39
N VAL A 9 7.92 -4.61 3.34
CA VAL A 9 8.36 -4.41 4.72
C VAL A 9 8.03 -5.66 5.54
N PRO A 10 9.00 -6.28 6.25
CA PRO A 10 8.73 -7.40 7.14
C PRO A 10 7.63 -7.07 8.16
N ASN A 11 6.66 -7.97 8.29
CA ASN A 11 5.44 -7.82 9.09
C ASN A 11 4.68 -6.51 8.78
N GLY A 12 4.83 -5.98 7.56
CA GLY A 12 4.42 -4.64 7.21
C GLY A 12 3.83 -4.49 5.80
N PRO A 13 3.55 -3.24 5.39
CA PRO A 13 2.91 -2.93 4.13
C PRO A 13 3.83 -3.14 2.93
N ILE A 14 3.25 -3.01 1.74
CA ILE A 14 3.98 -2.82 0.49
C ILE A 14 4.20 -1.32 0.31
N ILE A 15 5.43 -0.89 0.12
CA ILE A 15 5.77 0.49 -0.22
C ILE A 15 5.91 0.59 -1.73
N VAL A 16 5.18 1.51 -2.35
CA VAL A 16 5.35 1.88 -3.76
C VAL A 16 5.87 3.30 -3.79
N ASP A 17 6.98 3.51 -4.49
CA ASP A 17 7.71 4.78 -4.57
C ASP A 17 8.07 5.09 -6.03
N GLY A 18 7.63 6.21 -6.57
CA GLY A 18 7.81 6.62 -7.96
C GLY A 18 6.53 7.16 -8.61
N GLU A 19 6.52 7.28 -9.93
CA GLU A 19 5.36 7.77 -10.69
C GLU A 19 4.35 6.64 -10.92
N PHE A 20 3.15 6.75 -10.33
CA PHE A 20 2.06 5.79 -10.51
C PHE A 20 0.70 6.41 -10.17
N THR A 21 -0.37 5.69 -10.48
CA THR A 21 -1.74 6.02 -10.08
C THR A 21 -2.40 4.78 -9.49
N VAL A 22 -3.08 4.94 -8.35
CA VAL A 22 -3.89 3.88 -7.75
C VAL A 22 -5.32 4.05 -8.23
N THR A 23 -5.87 3.04 -8.89
CA THR A 23 -7.27 3.03 -9.34
C THR A 23 -8.09 2.01 -8.57
N GLY A 24 -9.36 2.34 -8.35
CA GLY A 24 -10.37 1.45 -7.79
C GLY A 24 -10.95 0.52 -8.85
N ILE A 25 -11.71 -0.48 -8.39
CA ILE A 25 -12.41 -1.43 -9.28
C ILE A 25 -13.45 -0.75 -10.16
N ASP A 26 -13.97 0.41 -9.75
CA ASP A 26 -14.88 1.25 -10.51
C ASP A 26 -14.17 2.21 -11.48
N GLY A 27 -12.83 2.07 -11.62
CA GLY A 27 -12.01 2.91 -12.48
C GLY A 27 -11.69 4.29 -11.90
N LYS A 28 -12.18 4.63 -10.69
CA LYS A 28 -11.87 5.92 -10.07
C LYS A 28 -10.44 5.95 -9.55
N ILE A 29 -9.83 7.13 -9.63
CA ILE A 29 -8.52 7.38 -9.04
C ILE A 29 -8.68 7.47 -7.52
N LEU A 30 -7.95 6.63 -6.80
CA LEU A 30 -7.91 6.59 -5.34
C LEU A 30 -6.74 7.41 -4.77
N ASP A 31 -5.59 7.39 -5.44
CA ASP A 31 -4.41 8.19 -5.06
C ASP A 31 -3.48 8.37 -6.28
N THR A 32 -2.75 9.48 -6.29
CA THR A 32 -1.77 9.87 -7.32
C THR A 32 -0.43 10.31 -6.70
N LYS A 33 -0.22 10.06 -5.41
CA LYS A 33 1.04 10.39 -4.73
C LYS A 33 2.19 9.54 -5.24
N GLU A 34 3.39 10.13 -5.19
CA GLU A 34 4.65 9.46 -5.53
C GLU A 34 5.04 8.36 -4.54
N LYS A 35 4.43 8.33 -3.34
CA LYS A 35 4.67 7.29 -2.35
C LYS A 35 3.38 6.88 -1.66
N VAL A 36 3.09 5.58 -1.68
CA VAL A 36 1.97 4.99 -0.94
C VAL A 36 2.38 3.73 -0.18
N TYR A 37 1.59 3.42 0.84
CA TYR A 37 1.71 2.21 1.65
C TYR A 37 0.45 1.38 1.45
N LEU A 38 0.57 0.24 0.78
CA LEU A 38 -0.55 -0.66 0.53
C LEU A 38 -0.65 -1.71 1.63
N CYS A 39 -1.88 -2.00 2.02
CA CYS A 39 -2.16 -3.02 3.04
C CYS A 39 -1.78 -4.40 2.50
N ARG A 40 -0.95 -5.11 3.27
CA ARG A 40 -0.62 -6.52 3.03
C ARG A 40 -1.24 -7.48 4.05
N CYS A 41 -1.60 -6.98 5.23
CA CYS A 41 -2.15 -7.81 6.31
C CYS A 41 -3.63 -8.16 6.16
N GLY A 42 -4.35 -7.56 5.20
CA GLY A 42 -5.79 -7.78 4.99
C GLY A 42 -6.72 -7.12 6.00
N GLN A 43 -6.21 -6.56 7.10
CA GLN A 43 -7.03 -6.05 8.21
C GLN A 43 -7.20 -4.52 8.25
N SER A 44 -6.60 -3.78 7.32
CA SER A 44 -6.78 -2.31 7.25
C SER A 44 -8.25 -1.91 7.10
N SER A 45 -8.67 -0.86 7.79
CA SER A 45 -9.98 -0.20 7.59
C SER A 45 -9.97 0.78 6.41
N LYS A 46 -8.79 1.12 5.88
CA LYS A 46 -8.59 2.08 4.78
C LYS A 46 -8.11 1.41 3.50
N LYS A 47 -8.57 0.18 3.20
CA LYS A 47 -8.17 -0.55 2.00
C LYS A 47 -8.35 0.29 0.74
N PRO A 48 -7.42 0.23 -0.23
CA PRO A 48 -6.26 -0.66 -0.29
C PRO A 48 -5.04 -0.20 0.54
N PHE A 49 -5.12 0.93 1.22
CA PHE A 49 -4.00 1.53 1.94
C PHE A 49 -3.76 0.90 3.32
N CYS A 50 -2.52 0.98 3.77
CA CYS A 50 -2.13 0.62 5.12
C CYS A 50 -2.51 1.73 6.12
N ASP A 51 -3.14 1.35 7.22
CA ASP A 51 -3.50 2.25 8.33
C ASP A 51 -2.77 1.93 9.63
N GLY A 52 -1.78 1.02 9.58
CA GLY A 52 -1.02 0.57 10.74
C GLY A 52 -1.57 -0.68 11.44
N THR A 53 -2.75 -1.19 11.04
CA THR A 53 -3.39 -2.36 11.68
C THR A 53 -2.51 -3.62 11.67
N HIS A 54 -1.57 -3.76 10.73
CA HIS A 54 -0.59 -4.85 10.70
C HIS A 54 0.21 -5.00 12.01
N LYS A 55 0.41 -3.91 12.75
CA LYS A 55 1.15 -3.91 14.03
C LYS A 55 0.39 -4.61 15.15
N THR A 56 -0.93 -4.67 15.07
CA THR A 56 -1.81 -5.15 16.15
C THR A 56 -2.61 -6.38 15.76
N CYS A 57 -2.80 -6.67 14.47
CA CYS A 57 -3.59 -7.81 14.00
C CYS A 57 -2.82 -9.13 13.90
N GLY A 58 -1.63 -9.22 14.50
CA GLY A 58 -0.80 -10.44 14.50
C GLY A 58 -0.26 -10.83 13.12
N PHE A 59 -0.13 -9.88 12.19
CA PHE A 59 0.39 -10.15 10.86
C PHE A 59 1.85 -10.60 10.92
N LYS A 60 2.13 -11.73 10.26
CA LYS A 60 3.47 -12.29 10.06
C LYS A 60 3.58 -12.82 8.64
N ASP A 61 4.67 -12.49 7.96
CA ASP A 61 4.96 -12.89 6.58
C ASP A 61 6.20 -13.80 6.46
#